data_AF-A0A958LDX5-F1
#
_entry.id   AF-A0A958LDX5-F1
#
_cell.length_a   1.000
_cell.length_b   1.000
_cell.length_c   1.000
_cell.angle_alpha   90.00
_cell.angle_beta   90.00
_cell.angle_gamma   90.00
#
_symmetry.space_group_name_H-M   'P 1'
#
loop_
_entity.id
_entity.type
_entity.pdbx_description
1 polymer ?
#
loop_
_entity_poly.entity_id
_entity_poly.type
_entity_poly.pdbx_seq_one_letter_code
_entity_poly.pdbx_strand_id
1 'polypeptide(L)'
;MIRVRNIDQSFSSIARFDWSQVRQLSLLTKNSVLAAGLSYALTLHIASYLGPAGFGYYSYILIVGTFAGMLVSFATENTAPVVMAETKSTAEVLSAVWSVRILFFAVLLLSLPAMMFVDPAIALGTLAVVAGSFNFAFLYEVTARNVTYSYIYLVERLAYIAAVAGMIYFGVASVPLVFLVMFFSRF
;
A
#
# COMPACT_ATOMS: atom_id res chain seq x y z
N MET A 1 47.85 35.79 7.91
CA MET A 1 46.71 36.21 8.75
C MET A 1 45.54 35.28 8.45
N ILE A 2 45.36 34.22 9.24
CA ILE A 2 44.36 33.16 8.99
C ILE A 2 43.07 33.57 9.72
N ARG A 3 41.98 33.82 8.99
CA ARG A 3 40.65 34.07 9.57
C ARG A 3 40.11 32.76 10.14
N VAL A 4 40.16 32.63 11.45
CA VAL A 4 39.35 31.64 12.18
C VAL A 4 37.89 32.06 12.03
N ARG A 5 37.17 31.38 11.14
CA ARG A 5 35.72 31.54 10.98
C ARG A 5 35.04 30.85 12.16
N ASN A 6 34.22 31.61 12.88
CA ASN A 6 33.34 31.19 13.97
C ASN A 6 32.75 29.78 13.76
N ILE A 7 33.24 28.81 14.53
CA ILE A 7 32.65 27.47 14.66
C ILE A 7 31.44 27.52 15.62
N ASP A 8 31.31 28.56 16.43
CA ASP A 8 30.27 28.65 17.46
C ASP A 8 28.85 28.93 16.94
N GLN A 9 28.68 29.33 15.67
CA GLN A 9 27.33 29.50 15.09
C GLN A 9 26.74 28.22 14.49
N SER A 10 27.50 27.12 14.39
CA SER A 10 26.98 25.86 13.83
C SER A 10 26.29 24.94 14.86
N PHE A 11 26.39 25.26 16.15
CA PHE A 11 25.77 24.46 17.23
C PHE A 11 24.49 25.10 17.80
N SER A 12 24.22 26.39 17.57
CA SER A 12 22.94 26.99 18.00
C SER A 12 21.77 26.67 17.06
N SER A 13 22.02 26.03 15.92
CA SER A 13 20.99 25.43 15.05
C SER A 13 20.68 23.98 15.42
N ILE A 14 21.23 23.45 16.53
CA ILE A 14 20.81 22.16 17.09
C ILE A 14 19.31 22.22 17.38
N ALA A 15 18.56 21.59 16.47
CA ALA A 15 17.27 20.96 16.67
C ALA A 15 16.36 21.65 17.69
N ARG A 16 15.67 22.71 17.27
CA ARG A 16 14.35 22.97 17.88
C ARG A 16 13.50 21.75 17.61
N PHE A 17 13.28 20.95 18.65
CA PHE A 17 12.41 19.79 18.59
C PHE A 17 11.00 20.26 18.19
N ASP A 18 10.62 19.95 16.96
CA ASP A 18 9.34 20.35 16.42
C ASP A 18 8.27 19.36 16.88
N TRP A 19 7.60 19.72 17.98
CA TRP A 19 6.49 18.96 18.56
C TRP A 19 5.36 18.68 17.54
N SER A 20 5.23 19.50 16.50
CA SER A 20 4.23 19.28 15.46
C SER A 20 4.55 18.05 14.60
N GLN A 21 5.83 17.84 14.24
CA GLN A 21 6.28 16.67 13.48
C GLN A 21 6.10 15.39 14.29
N VAL A 22 6.43 15.43 15.58
CA VAL A 22 6.27 14.30 16.50
C VAL A 22 4.80 13.90 16.63
N ARG A 23 3.89 14.88 16.69
CA ARG A 23 2.45 14.62 16.71
C ARG A 23 1.98 13.99 15.41
N GLN A 24 2.44 14.46 14.25
CA GLN A 24 2.11 13.87 12.96
C GLN A 24 2.58 12.41 12.88
N LEU A 25 3.85 12.16 13.19
CA LEU A 25 4.43 10.81 13.22
C LEU A 25 3.65 9.88 14.16
N SER A 26 3.31 10.36 15.37
CA SER A 26 2.52 9.59 16.32
C SER A 26 1.14 9.19 15.77
N LEU A 27 0.45 10.11 15.07
CA LEU A 27 -0.84 9.81 14.43
C LEU A 27 -0.70 8.77 13.31
N LEU A 28 0.31 8.92 12.45
CA LEU A 28 0.61 7.95 11.41
C LEU A 28 0.87 6.56 12.02
N THR A 29 1.72 6.48 13.04
CA THR A 29 2.04 5.22 13.71
C THR A 29 0.80 4.59 14.32
N LYS A 30 -0.04 5.36 15.03
CA LYS A 30 -1.28 4.84 15.64
C LYS A 30 -2.22 4.26 14.61
N ASN A 31 -2.47 4.97 13.51
CA ASN A 31 -3.34 4.52 12.43
C ASN A 31 -2.79 3.24 11.77
N SER A 32 -1.49 3.19 11.50
CA SER A 32 -0.83 2.01 10.91
C SER A 32 -0.88 0.79 11.83
N VAL A 33 -0.61 0.96 13.13
CA VAL A 33 -0.67 -0.13 14.12
C VAL A 33 -2.10 -0.67 14.24
N LEU A 34 -3.10 0.22 14.30
CA LEU A 34 -4.49 -0.19 14.38
C LEU A 34 -4.94 -0.94 13.12
N ALA A 35 -4.61 -0.43 11.93
CA ALA A 35 -4.91 -1.09 10.67
C ALA A 35 -4.23 -2.47 10.55
N ALA A 36 -2.97 -2.58 10.98
CA ALA A 36 -2.22 -3.83 10.95
C ALA A 36 -2.79 -4.86 11.94
N GLY A 37 -3.08 -4.44 13.18
CA GLY A 37 -3.65 -5.29 14.21
C GLY A 37 -5.01 -5.86 13.81
N LEU A 38 -5.90 -5.02 13.26
CA LEU A 38 -7.20 -5.50 12.78
C LEU A 38 -7.10 -6.36 11.53
N SER A 39 -6.17 -6.05 10.62
CA SER A 39 -5.91 -6.89 9.43
C SER A 39 -5.43 -8.28 9.85
N TYR A 40 -4.53 -8.35 10.84
CA TYR A 40 -4.07 -9.62 11.39
C TYR A 40 -5.20 -10.42 12.04
N ALA A 41 -6.06 -9.76 12.84
CA ALA A 41 -7.23 -10.40 13.41
C ALA A 41 -8.19 -10.95 12.34
N LEU A 42 -8.40 -10.20 11.25
CA LEU A 42 -9.19 -10.67 10.12
C LEU A 42 -8.54 -11.89 9.45
N THR A 43 -7.22 -11.90 9.23
CA THR A 43 -6.51 -13.05 8.66
C THR A 43 -6.71 -14.30 9.50
N LEU A 44 -6.62 -14.20 10.84
CA LEU A 44 -6.92 -15.33 11.72
C LEU A 44 -8.36 -15.81 11.59
N HIS A 45 -9.31 -14.89 11.44
CA HIS A 45 -10.72 -15.23 11.27
C HIS A 45 -10.99 -15.92 9.92
N ILE A 46 -10.37 -15.45 8.84
CA ILE A 46 -10.39 -16.10 7.51
C ILE A 46 -9.80 -17.51 7.61
N ALA A 47 -8.65 -17.66 8.28
CA ALA A 47 -7.99 -18.96 8.45
C ALA A 47 -8.88 -19.95 9.21
N SER A 48 -9.52 -19.49 10.29
CA SER A 48 -10.46 -20.30 11.07
C SER A 48 -11.70 -20.71 10.26
N TYR A 49 -12.21 -19.82 9.41
CA TYR A 49 -13.43 -20.07 8.64
C TYR A 49 -13.20 -20.98 7.42
N LEU A 50 -12.15 -20.72 6.63
CA LEU A 50 -11.83 -21.47 5.41
C LEU A 50 -11.18 -22.84 5.69
N GLY A 51 -10.65 -23.03 6.90
CA GLY A 51 -9.84 -24.19 7.26
C GLY A 51 -8.48 -24.23 6.56
N PRO A 52 -7.65 -25.25 6.83
CA PRO A 52 -6.25 -25.27 6.39
C PRO A 52 -6.08 -25.27 4.87
N ALA A 53 -6.90 -26.03 4.13
CA ALA A 53 -6.80 -26.12 2.68
C ALA A 53 -7.21 -24.79 2.00
N GLY A 54 -8.35 -24.22 2.39
CA GLY A 54 -8.82 -22.95 1.84
C GLY A 54 -7.92 -21.77 2.21
N PHE A 55 -7.38 -21.75 3.43
CA PHE A 55 -6.43 -20.73 3.85
C PHE A 55 -5.07 -20.87 3.15
N GLY A 56 -4.59 -22.09 2.93
CA GLY A 56 -3.38 -22.35 2.15
C GLY A 56 -3.50 -21.83 0.72
N TYR A 57 -4.66 -22.07 0.09
CA TYR A 57 -4.98 -21.54 -1.23
C TYR A 57 -5.07 -20.01 -1.26
N TYR A 58 -5.76 -19.39 -0.30
CA TYR A 58 -5.79 -17.93 -0.11
C TYR A 58 -4.39 -17.33 0.02
N SER A 59 -3.54 -17.94 0.86
CA SER A 59 -2.18 -17.47 1.13
C SER A 59 -1.29 -17.58 -0.11
N TYR A 60 -1.42 -18.65 -0.88
CA TYR A 60 -0.71 -18.83 -2.15
C TYR A 60 -1.02 -17.69 -3.13
N ILE A 61 -2.30 -17.38 -3.32
CA ILE A 61 -2.72 -16.27 -4.19
C ILE A 61 -2.16 -14.94 -3.68
N LEU A 62 -2.22 -14.71 -2.36
CA LEU A 62 -1.73 -13.49 -1.75
C LEU A 62 -0.22 -13.31 -1.95
N ILE A 63 0.56 -14.39 -1.85
CA ILE A 63 2.00 -14.37 -2.10
C ILE A 63 2.29 -14.02 -3.57
N VAL A 64 1.66 -14.72 -4.52
CA VAL A 64 1.84 -14.46 -5.96
C VAL A 64 1.47 -13.01 -6.31
N GLY A 65 0.31 -12.56 -5.84
CA GLY A 65 -0.14 -11.18 -6.02
C GLY A 65 0.78 -10.15 -5.39
N THR A 66 1.34 -10.43 -4.20
CA THR A 66 2.26 -9.51 -3.51
C THR A 66 3.58 -9.40 -4.26
N PHE A 67 4.11 -10.50 -4.80
CA PHE A 67 5.30 -10.44 -5.66
C PHE A 67 5.07 -9.60 -6.91
N ALA A 68 3.94 -9.80 -7.59
CA ALA A 68 3.58 -8.97 -8.75
C ALA A 68 3.38 -7.49 -8.36
N GLY A 69 2.74 -7.22 -7.22
CA GLY A 69 2.52 -5.86 -6.72
C GLY A 69 3.82 -5.16 -6.34
N MET A 70 4.76 -5.87 -5.74
CA MET A 70 6.09 -5.32 -5.43
C MET A 70 6.83 -4.86 -6.68
N LEU A 71 6.74 -5.58 -7.80
CA LEU A 71 7.34 -5.14 -9.07
C LEU A 71 6.75 -3.81 -9.56
N VAL A 72 5.43 -3.63 -9.40
CA VAL A 72 4.74 -2.38 -9.77
C VAL A 72 5.10 -1.23 -8.83
N SER A 73 5.14 -1.47 -7.52
CA SER A 73 5.37 -0.42 -6.52
C SER A 73 6.84 -0.02 -6.38
N PHE A 74 7.76 -0.97 -6.34
CA PHE A 74 9.19 -0.75 -6.03
C PHE A 74 9.86 0.22 -7.01
N ALA A 75 9.50 0.14 -8.29
CA ALA A 75 10.02 1.03 -9.31
C ALA A 75 9.57 2.49 -9.11
N THR A 76 8.49 2.73 -8.35
CA THR A 76 7.85 4.05 -8.24
C THR A 76 8.11 4.78 -6.93
N GLU A 77 8.29 4.06 -5.82
CA GLU A 77 8.59 4.65 -4.51
C GLU A 77 9.94 5.38 -4.52
N ASN A 78 10.94 4.86 -5.22
CA ASN A 78 12.25 5.50 -5.35
C ASN A 78 12.25 6.64 -6.39
N THR A 79 11.38 6.57 -7.40
CA THR A 79 11.36 7.51 -8.52
C THR A 79 10.63 8.81 -8.15
N ALA A 80 9.55 8.74 -7.37
CA ALA A 80 8.74 9.90 -7.01
C ALA A 80 9.52 11.06 -6.32
N PRO A 81 10.33 10.83 -5.27
CA PRO A 81 11.07 11.90 -4.61
C PRO A 81 12.19 12.47 -5.49
N VAL A 82 12.84 11.65 -6.32
CA VAL A 82 13.90 12.08 -7.24
C VAL A 82 13.33 13.02 -8.31
N VAL A 83 12.25 12.61 -8.98
CA VAL A 83 11.59 13.44 -10.00
C VAL A 83 11.04 14.73 -9.38
N MET A 84 10.47 14.67 -8.17
CA MET A 84 9.98 15.87 -7.49
C MET A 84 11.09 16.87 -7.18
N ALA A 85 12.27 16.39 -6.76
CA ALA A 85 13.41 17.25 -6.49
C ALA A 85 13.93 17.97 -7.74
N GLU A 86 13.87 17.30 -8.90
CA GLU A 86 14.32 17.84 -10.19
C GLU A 86 13.30 18.80 -10.82
N THR A 87 12.03 18.40 -10.93
CA THR A 87 11.02 19.11 -11.72
C THR A 87 10.22 20.11 -10.89
N LYS A 88 10.09 19.88 -9.57
CA LYS A 88 9.19 20.61 -8.66
C LYS A 88 7.72 20.62 -9.11
N SER A 89 7.33 19.71 -10.00
CA SER A 89 6.01 19.63 -10.61
C SER A 89 5.33 18.33 -10.23
N THR A 90 4.21 18.42 -9.52
CA THR A 90 3.42 17.26 -9.11
C THR A 90 2.82 16.50 -10.30
N ALA A 91 2.51 17.21 -11.39
CA ALA A 91 1.98 16.62 -12.61
C ALA A 91 3.02 15.75 -13.33
N GLU A 92 4.29 16.18 -13.35
CA GLU A 92 5.37 15.41 -13.96
C GLU A 92 5.72 14.17 -13.13
N VAL A 93 5.73 14.29 -11.80
CA VAL A 93 5.88 13.14 -10.89
C VAL A 93 4.76 12.12 -11.10
N LEU A 94 3.51 12.59 -11.18
CA LEU A 94 2.35 11.75 -11.46
C LEU A 94 2.52 11.00 -12.78
N SER A 95 2.87 11.72 -13.85
CA SER A 95 3.06 11.13 -15.18
C SER A 95 4.16 10.06 -15.16
N ALA A 96 5.33 10.36 -14.60
CA ALA A 96 6.45 9.41 -14.53
C ALA A 96 6.10 8.14 -13.75
N VAL A 97 5.50 8.30 -12.55
CA VAL A 97 5.07 7.17 -11.71
C VAL A 97 4.03 6.31 -12.42
N TRP A 98 3.01 6.91 -13.02
CA TRP A 98 1.96 6.16 -13.71
C TRP A 98 2.48 5.45 -14.97
N SER A 99 3.37 6.07 -15.75
CA SER A 99 3.98 5.42 -16.91
C SER A 99 4.73 4.14 -16.51
N VAL A 100 5.50 4.19 -15.43
CA VAL A 100 6.24 3.01 -14.92
C VAL A 100 5.27 1.94 -14.41
N ARG A 101 4.25 2.31 -13.63
CA ARG A 101 3.26 1.33 -13.12
C ARG A 101 2.47 0.66 -14.23
N ILE A 102 2.02 1.43 -15.23
CA ILE A 102 1.29 0.90 -16.39
C ILE A 102 2.16 -0.07 -17.19
N LEU A 103 3.45 0.23 -17.37
CA LEU A 103 4.38 -0.67 -18.05
C LEU A 103 4.48 -2.04 -17.34
N PHE A 104 4.75 -2.05 -16.03
CA PHE A 104 4.84 -3.31 -15.27
C PHE A 104 3.50 -4.03 -15.19
N PHE A 105 2.39 -3.30 -15.10
CA PHE A 105 1.07 -3.89 -15.13
C PHE A 105 0.72 -4.49 -16.49
N ALA A 106 1.14 -3.88 -17.61
CA ALA A 106 0.97 -4.47 -18.94
C ALA A 106 1.72 -5.81 -19.04
N VAL A 107 2.93 -5.91 -18.50
CA VAL A 107 3.67 -7.18 -18.41
C VAL A 107 2.89 -8.23 -17.60
N LEU A 108 2.29 -7.83 -16.48
CA LEU A 108 1.41 -8.72 -15.71
C LEU A 108 0.19 -9.17 -16.51
N LEU A 109 -0.48 -8.27 -17.23
CA LEU A 109 -1.66 -8.60 -18.05
C LEU A 109 -1.34 -9.68 -19.09
N LEU A 110 -0.12 -9.69 -19.65
CA LEU A 110 0.32 -10.75 -20.57
C LEU A 110 0.42 -12.13 -19.90
N SER A 111 0.67 -12.18 -18.59
CA SER A 111 0.73 -13.44 -17.83
C SER A 111 -0.64 -13.95 -17.35
N LEU A 112 -1.66 -13.08 -17.29
CA LEU A 112 -2.98 -13.44 -16.77
C LEU A 112 -3.68 -14.56 -17.54
N PRO A 113 -3.67 -14.62 -18.90
CA PRO A 113 -4.30 -15.72 -19.62
C PRO A 113 -3.77 -17.09 -19.18
N ALA A 114 -2.45 -17.22 -19.01
CA ALA A 114 -1.83 -18.44 -18.53
C ALA A 114 -2.31 -18.81 -17.11
N MET A 115 -2.43 -17.82 -16.22
CA MET A 115 -2.97 -18.04 -14.86
C MET A 115 -4.45 -18.45 -14.90
N MET A 116 -5.26 -17.85 -15.78
CA MET A 116 -6.69 -18.18 -15.92
C MET A 116 -6.92 -19.63 -16.39
N PHE A 117 -6.02 -20.17 -17.22
CA PHE A 117 -6.09 -21.58 -17.63
C PHE A 117 -5.78 -22.55 -16.49
N VAL A 118 -4.94 -22.15 -15.53
CA VAL A 118 -4.62 -22.97 -14.35
C VAL A 118 -5.75 -22.87 -13.33
N ASP A 119 -6.09 -21.65 -12.92
CA ASP A 119 -7.19 -21.38 -12.00
C ASP A 119 -7.63 -19.90 -12.08
N PRO A 120 -8.89 -19.61 -12.47
CA PRO A 120 -9.41 -18.26 -12.54
C PRO A 120 -9.31 -17.48 -11.23
N ALA A 121 -9.37 -18.15 -10.07
CA ALA A 121 -9.29 -17.47 -8.78
C ALA A 121 -7.87 -16.98 -8.47
N ILE A 122 -6.82 -17.66 -8.95
CA ILE A 122 -5.43 -17.17 -8.88
C ILE A 122 -5.31 -15.88 -9.69
N ALA A 123 -5.82 -15.87 -10.92
CA ALA A 123 -5.77 -14.68 -11.79
C ALA A 123 -6.52 -13.50 -11.18
N LEU A 124 -7.75 -13.74 -10.69
CA LEU A 124 -8.58 -12.71 -10.04
C LEU A 124 -7.89 -12.15 -8.79
N GLY A 125 -7.38 -13.01 -7.90
CA GLY A 125 -6.76 -12.56 -6.67
C GLY A 125 -5.42 -11.88 -6.90
N THR A 126 -4.63 -12.33 -7.88
CA THR A 126 -3.39 -11.65 -8.31
C THR A 126 -3.72 -10.25 -8.82
N LEU A 127 -4.74 -10.12 -9.69
CA LEU A 127 -5.20 -8.83 -10.19
C LEU A 127 -5.69 -7.93 -9.05
N ALA A 128 -6.44 -8.48 -8.09
CA ALA A 128 -6.95 -7.75 -6.93
C ALA A 128 -5.82 -7.18 -6.05
N VAL A 129 -4.78 -7.97 -5.79
CA VAL A 129 -3.63 -7.52 -5.00
C VAL A 129 -2.82 -6.47 -5.76
N VAL A 130 -2.58 -6.68 -7.06
CA VAL A 130 -1.79 -5.75 -7.87
C VAL A 130 -2.52 -4.43 -8.08
N ALA A 131 -3.85 -4.44 -8.22
CA ALA A 131 -4.65 -3.22 -8.28
C ALA A 131 -4.40 -2.31 -7.05
N GLY A 132 -4.17 -2.89 -5.87
CA GLY A 132 -3.79 -2.14 -4.66
C GLY A 132 -2.44 -1.41 -4.75
N SER A 133 -1.57 -1.79 -5.69
CA SER A 133 -0.28 -1.14 -5.97
C SER A 133 -0.44 0.17 -6.74
N PHE A 134 -1.62 0.43 -7.31
CA PHE A 134 -1.96 1.67 -8.00
C PHE A 134 -2.48 2.78 -7.07
N ASN A 135 -2.28 2.65 -5.76
CA ASN A 135 -2.71 3.66 -4.80
C ASN A 135 -2.05 5.04 -5.05
N PHE A 136 -2.73 6.10 -4.63
CA PHE A 136 -2.26 7.48 -4.74
C PHE A 136 -1.40 7.95 -3.55
N ALA A 137 -0.88 7.03 -2.71
CA ALA A 137 -0.14 7.39 -1.49
C ALA A 137 1.01 8.38 -1.76
N PHE A 138 1.77 8.12 -2.82
CA PHE A 138 2.93 8.93 -3.21
C PHE A 138 2.57 10.41 -3.48
N LEU A 139 1.36 10.71 -3.95
CA LEU A 139 0.94 12.10 -4.17
C LEU A 139 0.75 12.83 -2.85
N TYR A 140 0.18 12.16 -1.85
CA TYR A 140 0.03 12.72 -0.52
C TYR A 140 1.37 12.92 0.17
N GLU A 141 2.33 12.04 -0.09
CA GLU A 141 3.70 12.18 0.39
C GLU A 141 4.40 13.40 -0.22
N VAL A 142 4.38 13.50 -1.55
CA VAL A 142 4.98 14.61 -2.29
C VAL A 142 4.33 15.97 -1.95
N THR A 143 3.05 15.98 -1.58
CA THR A 143 2.32 17.20 -1.16
C THR A 143 2.32 17.46 0.34
N ALA A 144 3.08 16.70 1.14
CA ALA A 144 3.15 16.80 2.60
C ALA A 144 1.79 16.64 3.32
N ARG A 145 0.90 15.82 2.78
CA ARG A 145 -0.45 15.50 3.31
C ARG A 145 -0.55 14.07 3.88
N ASN A 146 0.55 13.54 4.40
CA ASN A 146 0.65 12.17 4.92
C ASN A 146 -0.40 11.82 5.99
N VAL A 147 -0.73 12.78 6.85
CA VAL A 147 -1.76 12.58 7.89
C VAL A 147 -3.12 12.30 7.26
N THR A 148 -3.52 13.07 6.25
CA THR A 148 -4.78 12.87 5.53
C THR A 148 -4.81 11.50 4.86
N TYR A 149 -3.72 11.11 4.19
CA TYR A 149 -3.62 9.78 3.58
C TYR A 149 -3.74 8.65 4.62
N SER A 150 -3.15 8.82 5.81
CA SER A 150 -3.24 7.81 6.86
C SER A 150 -4.69 7.53 7.30
N TYR A 151 -5.56 8.54 7.29
CA TYR A 151 -6.99 8.36 7.58
C TYR A 151 -7.73 7.67 6.44
N ILE A 152 -7.47 8.05 5.18
CA ILE A 152 -8.05 7.39 4.00
C ILE A 152 -7.68 5.91 4.01
N TYR A 153 -6.39 5.61 4.17
CA TYR A 153 -5.88 4.24 4.26
C TYR A 153 -6.55 3.45 5.39
N LEU A 154 -6.71 4.07 6.57
CA LEU A 154 -7.39 3.42 7.68
C LEU A 154 -8.85 3.12 7.36
N VAL A 155 -9.59 4.06 6.77
CA VAL A 155 -11.00 3.88 6.40
C VAL A 155 -11.16 2.79 5.35
N GLU A 156 -10.34 2.77 4.29
CA GLU A 156 -10.32 1.69 3.30
C GLU A 156 -10.12 0.31 3.95
N ARG A 157 -9.17 0.23 4.89
CA ARG A 157 -8.88 -1.02 5.61
C ARG A 157 -10.05 -1.44 6.48
N LEU A 158 -10.66 -0.51 7.22
CA LEU A 158 -11.83 -0.82 8.05
C LEU A 158 -13.03 -1.25 7.20
N ALA A 159 -13.25 -0.63 6.05
CA ALA A 159 -14.31 -1.01 5.12
C ALA A 159 -14.09 -2.44 4.59
N TYR A 160 -12.86 -2.76 4.16
CA TYR A 160 -12.48 -4.12 3.77
C TYR A 160 -12.72 -5.14 4.89
N ILE A 161 -12.23 -4.84 6.10
CA ILE A 161 -12.36 -5.72 7.27
C ILE A 161 -13.83 -5.96 7.61
N ALA A 162 -14.63 -4.90 7.66
CA ALA A 162 -16.06 -5.00 7.95
C ALA A 162 -16.81 -5.83 6.90
N ALA A 163 -16.50 -5.63 5.62
CA ALA A 163 -17.12 -6.39 4.54
C ALA A 163 -16.78 -7.88 4.61
N VAL A 164 -15.50 -8.24 4.77
CA VAL A 164 -15.10 -9.65 4.86
C VAL A 164 -15.59 -10.31 6.15
N ALA A 165 -15.51 -9.62 7.29
CA ALA A 165 -16.06 -10.13 8.54
C ALA A 165 -17.58 -10.35 8.45
N GLY A 166 -18.31 -9.43 7.81
CA GLY A 166 -19.73 -9.59 7.53
C GLY A 166 -20.02 -10.82 6.65
N MET A 167 -19.25 -11.01 5.58
CA MET A 167 -19.38 -12.21 4.73
C MET A 167 -19.14 -13.52 5.49
N ILE A 168 -18.15 -13.54 6.38
CA ILE A 168 -17.87 -14.69 7.24
C ILE A 168 -19.05 -14.94 8.19
N TYR A 169 -19.57 -13.88 8.83
CA TYR A 169 -20.73 -13.96 9.72
C TYR A 169 -21.98 -14.53 9.04
N PHE A 170 -22.24 -14.14 7.78
CA PHE A 170 -23.36 -14.66 7.00
C PHE A 170 -23.08 -16.01 6.32
N GLY A 171 -21.89 -16.60 6.49
CA GLY A 171 -21.55 -17.90 5.92
C GLY A 171 -21.39 -17.91 4.40
N VAL A 172 -21.17 -16.75 3.78
CA VAL A 172 -21.06 -16.59 2.32
C VAL A 172 -19.63 -16.36 1.83
N ALA A 173 -18.67 -16.28 2.76
CA ALA A 173 -17.28 -16.03 2.42
C ALA A 173 -16.67 -17.19 1.59
N SER A 174 -16.03 -16.85 0.48
CA SER A 174 -15.21 -17.76 -0.33
C SER A 174 -13.95 -17.03 -0.78
N VAL A 175 -12.87 -17.76 -1.09
CA VAL A 175 -11.58 -17.16 -1.48
C VAL A 175 -11.71 -16.14 -2.61
N PRO A 176 -12.41 -16.42 -3.74
CA PRO A 176 -12.58 -15.44 -4.80
C PRO A 176 -13.33 -14.19 -4.35
N LEU A 177 -14.37 -14.34 -3.53
CA LEU A 177 -15.14 -13.21 -3.04
C LEU A 177 -14.34 -12.33 -2.08
N VAL A 178 -13.48 -12.91 -1.23
CA VAL A 178 -12.58 -12.13 -0.36
C VAL A 178 -11.64 -11.25 -1.18
N PHE A 179 -11.10 -11.77 -2.28
CA PHE A 179 -10.26 -10.97 -3.19
C PHE A 179 -11.06 -9.96 -4.00
N LEU A 180 -12.30 -10.29 -4.40
CA LEU A 180 -13.18 -9.35 -5.07
C LEU A 180 -13.51 -8.15 -4.17
N VAL A 181 -13.83 -8.39 -2.89
CA VAL A 181 -14.03 -7.33 -1.90
C VAL A 181 -12.75 -6.54 -1.67
N MET A 182 -11.59 -7.20 -1.67
CA MET A 182 -10.30 -6.50 -1.61
C MET A 182 -10.14 -5.54 -2.78
N PHE A 183 -10.43 -5.97 -4.01
CA PHE A 183 -10.36 -5.12 -5.20
C PHE A 183 -11.25 -3.88 -5.06
N PHE A 184 -12.53 -4.06 -4.73
CA PHE A 184 -13.47 -2.94 -4.61
C PHE A 184 -13.21 -2.02 -3.42
N SER A 185 -12.61 -2.51 -2.33
CA SER A 185 -12.28 -1.67 -1.17
C SER A 185 -11.19 -0.63 -1.42
N ARG A 186 -10.53 -0.69 -2.58
CA ARG A 186 -9.38 0.16 -2.96
C ARG A 186 -9.70 1.24 -3.98
N PHE A 187 -10.93 1.26 -4.49
CA PHE A 187 -11.43 2.24 -5.47
C PHE A 187 -12.63 2.99 -4.89
#